data_AF-A0A0D8XZU4-F1
#
_entry.id   AF-A0A0D8XZU4-F1
#
_cell.length_a   1.000
_cell.length_b   1.000
_cell.length_c   1.000
_cell.angle_alpha   90.00
_cell.angle_beta   90.00
_cell.angle_gamma   90.00
#
_symmetry.space_group_name_H-M   'P 1'
#
loop_
_entity.id
_entity.type
_entity.pdbx_description
1 polymer ?
#
loop_
_entity_poly.entity_id
_entity_poly.type
_entity_poly.pdbx_seq_one_letter_code
_entity_poly.pdbx_strand_id
1 'polypeptide(L)'
;KSQLLSNQTNITENGLGSKNGNRRTANVRSVGYTDLFVLNKNDLWNALREYPDARKLLLAKGRELLKKDNLLDENAPEEQQTVEELAEQLSNAVKILQTRMARLIAEHTSTETKLNSRIEFLEKQLHRYKALAGKQTSLQMRSKSHEET
;
A
#
# COMPACT_ATOMS: atom_id res chain seq x y z
N LYS A 1 -38.93 -27.58 20.72
CA LYS A 1 -37.92 -26.52 20.93
C LYS A 1 -36.65 -27.15 21.47
N SER A 2 -35.71 -27.49 20.60
CA SER A 2 -34.29 -27.47 20.97
C SER A 2 -33.52 -27.30 19.68
N GLN A 3 -33.22 -26.04 19.37
CA GLN A 3 -32.28 -25.67 18.32
C GLN A 3 -30.91 -26.18 18.77
N LEU A 4 -30.45 -27.26 18.15
CA LEU A 4 -29.02 -27.53 18.12
C LEU A 4 -28.42 -26.46 17.21
N LEU A 5 -27.79 -25.47 17.84
CA LEU A 5 -26.92 -24.49 17.22
C LEU A 5 -25.90 -25.22 16.34
N SER A 6 -26.20 -25.34 15.05
CA SER A 6 -25.19 -25.56 14.03
C SER A 6 -24.44 -24.24 13.86
N ASN A 7 -23.55 -23.93 14.79
CA ASN A 7 -22.51 -22.93 14.57
C ASN A 7 -21.52 -23.54 13.57
N GLN A 8 -21.90 -23.56 12.29
CA GLN A 8 -20.95 -23.76 11.21
C GLN A 8 -20.08 -22.52 11.18
N THR A 9 -18.90 -22.67 11.78
CA THR A 9 -17.76 -21.78 11.68
C THR A 9 -17.42 -21.60 10.21
N ASN A 10 -18.00 -20.57 9.60
CA ASN A 10 -17.45 -19.93 8.41
C ASN A 10 -16.11 -19.33 8.81
N ILE A 11 -15.03 -20.12 8.66
CA ILE A 11 -13.68 -19.59 8.68
C ILE A 11 -13.04 -20.04 7.39
N THR A 12 -12.89 -19.07 6.50
CA THR A 12 -12.11 -19.07 5.28
C THR A 12 -10.69 -19.60 5.55
N GLU A 13 -10.46 -20.89 5.35
CA GLU A 13 -9.13 -21.39 5.05
C GLU A 13 -9.07 -21.68 3.56
N ASN A 14 -8.48 -20.76 2.80
CA ASN A 14 -8.13 -20.96 1.40
C ASN A 14 -7.23 -22.19 1.27
N GLY A 15 -7.83 -23.33 0.97
CA GLY A 15 -7.17 -24.55 0.54
C GLY A 15 -7.30 -24.68 -0.96
N LEU A 16 -6.26 -24.27 -1.68
CA LEU A 16 -5.92 -24.59 -3.08
C LEU A 16 -7.03 -25.33 -3.85
N GLY A 17 -8.06 -24.62 -4.32
CA GLY A 17 -9.00 -25.04 -5.36
C GLY A 17 -9.51 -26.50 -5.31
N SER A 18 -9.52 -27.15 -4.14
CA SER A 18 -9.82 -28.58 -4.05
C SER A 18 -11.32 -28.75 -3.84
N LYS A 19 -11.95 -29.55 -4.69
CA LYS A 19 -13.41 -29.84 -4.66
C LYS A 19 -13.89 -30.35 -3.30
N ASN A 20 -13.00 -30.94 -2.51
CA ASN A 20 -13.31 -31.57 -1.23
C ASN A 20 -12.93 -30.71 0.00
N GLY A 21 -12.33 -29.53 -0.21
CA GLY A 21 -11.87 -28.64 0.86
C GLY A 21 -10.88 -29.32 1.81
N ASN A 22 -10.77 -28.81 3.04
CA ASN A 22 -9.87 -29.33 4.07
C ASN A 22 -10.47 -30.51 4.88
N ARG A 23 -11.36 -31.31 4.28
CA ARG A 23 -12.08 -32.39 4.97
C ARG A 23 -11.29 -33.70 4.93
N ARG A 24 -11.26 -34.43 6.05
CA ARG A 24 -10.78 -35.82 6.07
C ARG A 24 -11.64 -36.67 5.13
N THR A 25 -11.01 -37.33 4.15
CA THR A 25 -11.69 -38.16 3.14
C THR A 25 -11.50 -39.66 3.37
N ALA A 26 -10.73 -40.06 4.38
CA ALA A 26 -10.48 -41.46 4.72
C ALA A 26 -10.46 -41.67 6.24
N ASN A 27 -10.92 -42.85 6.67
CA ASN A 27 -10.75 -43.33 8.03
C ASN A 27 -9.51 -44.23 8.09
N VAL A 28 -8.63 -43.97 9.05
CA VAL A 28 -7.39 -44.75 9.25
C VAL A 28 -7.40 -45.29 10.67
N ARG A 29 -7.08 -46.58 10.85
CA ARG A 29 -6.98 -47.25 12.15
C ARG A 29 -5.70 -48.08 12.18
N SER A 30 -4.94 -48.01 13.28
CA SER A 30 -3.81 -48.92 13.49
C SER A 30 -4.32 -50.27 14.00
N VAL A 31 -3.58 -51.34 13.66
CA VAL A 31 -3.87 -52.70 14.16
C VAL A 31 -3.25 -52.92 15.54
N GLY A 32 -2.20 -52.18 15.89
CA GLY A 32 -1.50 -52.24 17.18
C GLY A 32 -0.96 -50.89 17.60
N TYR A 33 0.06 -50.90 18.47
CA TYR A 33 0.73 -49.69 18.95
C TYR A 33 1.56 -49.05 17.83
N THR A 34 1.38 -47.75 17.62
CA THR A 34 2.09 -46.98 16.60
C THR A 34 2.42 -45.60 17.13
N ASP A 35 3.68 -45.21 17.02
CA ASP A 35 4.13 -43.83 17.25
C ASP A 35 4.09 -43.07 15.93
N LEU A 36 3.34 -41.98 15.90
CA LEU A 36 3.14 -41.15 14.70
C LEU A 36 3.67 -39.75 14.96
N PHE A 37 4.41 -39.22 13.98
CA PHE A 37 4.77 -37.81 13.94
C PHE A 37 3.69 -37.03 13.19
N VAL A 38 3.36 -35.86 13.71
CA VAL A 38 2.37 -34.97 13.11
C VAL A 38 3.06 -33.69 12.68
N LEU A 39 2.79 -33.27 11.46
CA LEU A 39 3.21 -31.98 10.94
C LEU A 39 1.99 -31.06 10.85
N ASN A 40 2.05 -29.93 11.55
CA ASN A 40 1.02 -28.91 11.45
C ASN A 40 1.21 -28.08 10.18
N LYS A 41 0.10 -27.64 9.57
CA LYS A 41 0.08 -26.76 8.39
C LYS A 41 0.89 -25.48 8.63
N ASN A 42 0.71 -24.84 9.79
CA ASN A 42 1.40 -23.58 10.11
C ASN A 42 2.91 -23.78 10.23
N ASP A 43 3.35 -24.85 10.90
CA ASP A 43 4.76 -25.16 11.08
C ASP A 43 5.44 -25.46 9.74
N LEU A 44 4.73 -26.17 8.85
CA LEU A 44 5.17 -26.38 7.46
C LEU A 44 5.36 -25.06 6.71
N TRP A 45 4.37 -24.16 6.74
CA TRP A 45 4.49 -22.87 6.04
C TRP A 45 5.58 -21.99 6.62
N ASN A 46 5.76 -21.99 7.93
CA ASN A 46 6.83 -21.27 8.59
C ASN A 46 8.21 -21.80 8.15
N ALA A 47 8.41 -23.13 8.14
CA ALA A 47 9.66 -23.74 7.68
C ALA A 47 9.93 -23.45 6.19
N LEU A 48 8.88 -23.44 5.36
CA LEU A 48 9.00 -23.15 3.92
C LEU A 48 9.28 -21.68 3.60
N ARG A 49 9.18 -20.76 4.57
CA ARG A 49 9.51 -19.35 4.37
C ARG A 49 10.99 -19.14 4.02
N GLU A 50 11.86 -19.97 4.56
CA GLU A 50 13.31 -19.91 4.33
C GLU A 50 13.73 -20.56 3.00
N TYR A 51 12.85 -21.37 2.40
CA TYR A 51 13.13 -22.15 1.19
C TYR A 51 12.07 -21.89 0.11
N PRO A 52 12.11 -20.72 -0.56
CA PRO A 52 11.09 -20.32 -1.52
C PRO A 52 10.99 -21.25 -2.74
N ASP A 53 12.11 -21.82 -3.19
CA ASP A 53 12.12 -22.76 -4.32
C ASP A 53 11.46 -24.09 -3.95
N ALA A 54 11.72 -24.59 -2.74
CA ALA A 54 11.06 -25.79 -2.21
C ALA A 54 9.55 -25.56 -2.04
N ARG A 55 9.15 -24.36 -1.57
CA ARG A 55 7.74 -23.96 -1.46
C ARG A 55 7.04 -24.04 -2.82
N LYS A 56 7.65 -23.48 -3.87
CA LYS A 56 7.11 -23.51 -5.25
C LYS A 56 7.00 -24.94 -5.77
N LEU A 57 8.04 -25.75 -5.57
CA LEU A 57 8.05 -27.15 -6.01
C LEU A 57 6.95 -27.97 -5.30
N LEU A 58 6.78 -27.78 -3.99
CA LEU A 58 5.76 -28.47 -3.21
C LEU A 58 4.35 -28.10 -3.67
N LEU A 59 4.10 -26.81 -3.91
CA LEU A 59 2.82 -26.33 -4.45
C LEU A 59 2.52 -26.91 -5.83
N ALA A 60 3.51 -26.92 -6.72
CA ALA A 60 3.38 -27.51 -8.05
C ALA A 60 3.05 -29.01 -7.98
N LYS A 61 3.73 -29.77 -7.11
CA LYS A 61 3.45 -31.20 -6.89
C LYS A 61 2.10 -31.46 -6.25
N GLY A 62 1.68 -30.64 -5.29
CA GLY A 62 0.33 -30.73 -4.71
C GLY A 62 -0.76 -30.54 -5.76
N ARG A 63 -0.59 -29.59 -6.68
CA ARG A 63 -1.50 -29.40 -7.82
C ARG A 63 -1.51 -30.60 -8.76
N GLU A 64 -0.34 -31.12 -9.14
CA GLU A 64 -0.24 -32.29 -10.01
C GLU A 64 -1.01 -33.49 -9.46
N LEU A 65 -0.86 -33.78 -8.16
CA LEU A 65 -1.56 -34.86 -7.47
C LEU A 65 -3.07 -34.65 -7.46
N LEU A 66 -3.53 -33.46 -7.07
CA LEU A 66 -4.96 -33.16 -7.04
C LEU A 66 -5.59 -33.17 -8.44
N LYS A 67 -4.83 -32.78 -9.48
CA LYS A 67 -5.28 -32.85 -10.88
C LYS A 67 -5.50 -34.29 -11.30
N LYS A 68 -4.53 -35.16 -10.99
CA LYS A 68 -4.58 -36.60 -11.32
C LYS A 68 -5.79 -37.28 -10.69
N ASP A 69 -6.13 -36.91 -9.46
CA ASP A 69 -7.28 -37.46 -8.73
C ASP A 69 -8.62 -36.79 -9.13
N ASN A 70 -8.63 -35.89 -10.11
CA ASN A 70 -9.78 -35.06 -10.53
C ASN A 70 -10.39 -34.21 -9.40
N LEU A 71 -9.61 -33.94 -8.35
CA LEU A 71 -10.00 -33.20 -7.15
C LEU A 71 -9.73 -31.70 -7.27
N LEU A 72 -9.09 -31.22 -8.33
CA LEU A 72 -8.96 -29.79 -8.61
C LEU A 72 -10.20 -29.23 -9.31
N ASP A 73 -10.64 -28.08 -8.82
CA ASP A 73 -11.51 -27.17 -9.54
C ASP A 73 -10.66 -26.30 -10.48
N GLU A 74 -10.76 -26.56 -11.79
CA GLU A 74 -10.02 -25.82 -12.82
C GLU A 74 -10.48 -24.36 -12.95
N ASN A 75 -11.60 -23.98 -12.32
CA ASN A 75 -12.09 -22.61 -12.27
C ASN A 75 -11.69 -21.89 -10.98
N ALA A 76 -10.99 -22.56 -10.05
CA ALA A 76 -10.49 -21.90 -8.86
C ALA A 76 -9.42 -20.87 -9.28
N PRO A 77 -9.47 -19.64 -8.74
CA PRO A 77 -8.50 -18.62 -9.09
C PRO A 77 -7.09 -19.12 -8.82
N GLU A 78 -6.24 -19.10 -9.84
CA GLU A 78 -4.83 -19.43 -9.71
C GLU A 78 -4.21 -18.51 -8.66
N GLU A 79 -3.54 -19.13 -7.69
CA GLU A 79 -2.62 -18.50 -6.74
C GLU A 79 -3.08 -17.13 -6.20
N GLN A 80 -3.79 -17.15 -5.08
CA GLN A 80 -3.76 -15.96 -4.22
C GLN A 80 -2.29 -15.70 -3.86
N GLN A 81 -1.74 -14.61 -4.40
CA GLN A 81 -0.45 -14.06 -4.00
C GLN A 81 -0.33 -14.19 -2.48
N THR A 82 0.81 -14.72 -2.05
CA THR A 82 1.02 -14.96 -0.63
C THR A 82 0.93 -13.63 0.11
N VAL A 83 0.45 -13.64 1.35
CA VAL A 83 0.27 -12.41 2.14
C VAL A 83 1.60 -11.64 2.22
N GLU A 84 2.71 -12.36 2.24
CA GLU A 84 4.07 -11.82 2.23
C GLU A 84 4.43 -11.13 0.91
N GLU A 85 4.15 -11.75 -0.24
CA GLU A 85 4.40 -11.14 -1.56
C GLU A 85 3.56 -9.88 -1.77
N LEU A 86 2.29 -9.92 -1.35
CA LEU A 86 1.40 -8.77 -1.39
C LEU A 86 1.90 -7.64 -0.48
N ALA A 87 2.37 -7.98 0.72
CA ALA A 87 2.96 -7.02 1.65
C ALA A 87 4.24 -6.39 1.09
N GLU A 88 5.07 -7.17 0.40
CA GLU A 88 6.31 -6.68 -0.21
C GLU A 88 6.03 -5.78 -1.41
N GLN A 89 5.05 -6.13 -2.25
CA GLN A 89 4.57 -5.27 -3.33
C GLN A 89 4.01 -3.95 -2.80
N LEU A 90 3.19 -3.99 -1.74
CA LEU A 90 2.65 -2.79 -1.11
C LEU A 90 3.76 -1.92 -0.51
N SER A 91 4.75 -2.53 0.16
CA SER A 91 5.90 -1.82 0.70
C SER A 91 6.68 -1.08 -0.39
N ASN A 92 6.91 -1.73 -1.53
CA ASN A 92 7.60 -1.12 -2.67
C ASN A 92 6.79 0.02 -3.30
N ALA A 93 5.47 -0.15 -3.43
CA ALA A 93 4.60 0.92 -3.92
C ALA A 93 4.62 2.15 -3.00
N VAL A 94 4.58 1.94 -1.68
CA VAL A 94 4.67 3.03 -0.68
C VAL A 94 6.01 3.77 -0.78
N LYS A 95 7.14 3.06 -0.95
CA LYS A 95 8.46 3.70 -1.12
C LYS A 95 8.49 4.60 -2.36
N ILE A 96 7.97 4.12 -3.49
CA ILE A 96 7.90 4.91 -4.73
C ILE A 96 7.05 6.17 -4.52
N LEU A 97 5.90 6.03 -3.86
CA LEU A 97 5.03 7.17 -3.56
C LEU A 97 5.71 8.17 -2.62
N GLN A 98 6.41 7.72 -1.58
CA GLN A 98 7.18 8.60 -0.69
C GLN A 98 8.23 9.40 -1.45
N THR A 99 8.99 8.78 -2.36
CA THR A 99 9.98 9.50 -3.18
C THR A 99 9.31 10.56 -4.07
N ARG A 100 8.17 10.23 -4.68
CA ARG A 100 7.40 11.18 -5.51
C ARG A 100 6.86 12.35 -4.69
N MET A 101 6.34 12.08 -3.49
CA MET A 101 5.85 13.12 -2.58
C MET A 101 6.97 14.05 -2.12
N ALA A 102 8.12 13.50 -1.72
CA ALA A 102 9.27 14.32 -1.33
C ALA A 102 9.70 15.28 -2.45
N ARG A 103 9.75 14.78 -3.69
CA ARG A 103 10.05 15.60 -4.87
C ARG A 103 8.99 16.69 -5.09
N LEU A 104 7.71 16.34 -5.01
CA LEU A 104 6.61 17.29 -5.18
C LEU A 104 6.64 18.40 -4.13
N ILE A 105 6.93 18.07 -2.87
CA ILE A 105 7.07 19.04 -1.78
C ILE A 105 8.25 19.98 -2.05
N ALA A 106 9.38 19.45 -2.50
CA ALA A 106 10.55 20.27 -2.87
C ALA A 106 10.24 21.24 -4.03
N GLU A 107 9.51 20.77 -5.05
CA GLU A 107 9.07 21.62 -6.16
C GLU A 107 8.09 22.70 -5.68
N HIS A 108 7.09 22.34 -4.87
CA HIS A 108 6.12 23.27 -4.31
C HIS A 108 6.79 24.37 -3.48
N THR A 109 7.63 24.00 -2.51
CA THR A 109 8.36 24.93 -1.66
C THR A 109 9.29 25.86 -2.45
N SER A 110 9.94 25.35 -3.51
CA SER A 110 10.72 26.18 -4.42
C SER A 110 9.86 27.23 -5.13
N THR A 111 8.68 26.83 -5.63
CA THR A 111 7.76 27.74 -6.29
C THR A 111 7.19 28.79 -5.34
N GLU A 112 6.77 28.39 -4.14
CA GLU A 112 6.30 29.32 -3.10
C GLU A 112 7.37 30.34 -2.74
N THR A 113 8.60 29.91 -2.52
CA THR A 113 9.71 30.81 -2.15
C THR A 113 9.93 31.86 -3.25
N LYS A 114 9.95 31.45 -4.53
CA LYS A 114 10.12 32.36 -5.67
C LYS A 114 8.97 33.37 -5.78
N LEU A 115 7.73 32.91 -5.58
CA LEU A 115 6.56 33.78 -5.62
C LEU A 115 6.57 34.79 -4.48
N ASN A 116 6.84 34.33 -3.25
CA ASN A 116 6.93 35.19 -2.08
C ASN A 116 8.02 36.26 -2.23
N SER A 117 9.22 35.90 -2.70
CA SER A 117 10.27 36.90 -2.97
C SER A 117 9.87 37.92 -4.04
N ARG A 118 9.12 37.49 -5.06
CA ARG A 118 8.63 38.38 -6.12
C ARG A 118 7.54 39.32 -5.61
N ILE A 119 6.63 38.83 -4.77
CA ILE A 119 5.62 39.65 -4.08
C ILE A 119 6.31 40.70 -3.21
N GLU A 120 7.25 40.29 -2.36
CA GLU A 120 7.98 41.19 -1.47
C GLU A 120 8.75 42.28 -2.25
N PHE A 121 9.37 41.92 -3.38
CA PHE A 121 10.04 42.87 -4.26
C PHE A 121 9.07 43.91 -4.85
N LEU A 122 7.91 43.44 -5.35
CA LEU A 122 6.89 44.31 -5.93
C LEU A 122 6.27 45.23 -4.87
N GLU A 123 6.03 44.74 -3.66
CA GLU A 123 5.55 45.54 -2.54
C GLU A 123 6.53 46.66 -2.18
N LYS A 124 7.83 46.35 -2.12
CA LYS A 124 8.90 47.35 -1.90
C LYS A 124 8.94 48.39 -3.02
N GLN A 125 8.82 47.98 -4.29
CA GLN A 125 8.77 48.91 -5.42
C GLN A 125 7.55 49.82 -5.35
N LEU A 126 6.37 49.24 -5.10
CA LEU A 126 5.12 49.98 -4.98
C LEU A 126 5.18 51.00 -3.84
N HIS A 127 5.77 50.64 -2.70
CA HIS A 127 6.00 51.55 -1.60
C HIS A 127 6.91 52.74 -2.00
N ARG A 128 8.00 52.49 -2.74
CA ARG A 128 8.86 53.55 -3.28
C ARG A 128 8.11 54.48 -4.24
N TYR A 129 7.33 53.94 -5.17
CA TYR A 129 6.55 54.75 -6.10
C TYR A 129 5.51 55.61 -5.38
N LYS A 130 4.80 55.07 -4.37
CA LYS A 130 3.87 55.85 -3.53
C LYS A 130 4.58 57.00 -2.81
N ALA A 131 5.77 56.76 -2.26
CA ALA A 131 6.55 57.80 -1.58
C ALA A 131 7.04 58.90 -2.53
N LEU A 132 7.44 58.54 -3.76
CA LEU A 132 7.85 59.49 -4.80
C LEU A 132 6.67 60.32 -5.32
N ALA A 133 5.52 59.69 -5.55
CA ALA A 133 4.30 60.38 -5.96
C ALA A 133 3.87 61.41 -4.90
N GLY A 134 3.89 61.07 -3.61
CA GLY A 134 3.58 62.03 -2.53
C GLY A 134 4.57 63.21 -2.41
N LYS A 135 5.84 63.00 -2.78
CA LYS A 135 6.84 64.08 -2.84
C LYS A 135 6.62 65.02 -4.02
N GLN A 136 6.18 64.50 -5.18
CA GLN A 136 5.88 65.35 -6.34
C GLN A 136 4.66 66.24 -6.10
N THR A 137 3.61 65.74 -5.46
CA THR A 137 2.42 66.54 -5.10
C THR A 137 2.76 67.64 -4.11
N SER A 138 3.62 67.38 -3.13
CA SER A 138 4.04 68.38 -2.13
C SER A 138 5.00 69.44 -2.70
N LEU A 139 5.82 69.09 -3.70
CA LEU A 139 6.67 70.05 -4.43
C LEU A 139 5.85 70.95 -5.36
N GLN A 140 4.84 70.42 -6.07
CA GLN A 140 3.94 71.21 -6.91
C GLN A 140 3.05 72.18 -6.12
N MET A 141 2.64 71.82 -4.90
CA MET A 141 1.88 72.72 -4.02
C MET A 141 2.76 73.87 -3.48
N ARG A 142 4.06 73.63 -3.31
CA ARG A 142 5.02 74.63 -2.79
C ARG A 142 5.58 75.56 -3.86
N SER A 143 5.60 75.14 -5.13
CA SER A 143 5.95 76.02 -6.25
C SER A 143 4.82 76.99 -6.60
N LYS A 144 3.55 76.57 -6.52
CA LYS A 144 2.39 77.45 -6.76
C LYS A 144 2.27 78.58 -5.72
N SER A 145 2.70 78.35 -4.48
CA SER A 145 2.68 79.37 -3.42
C SER A 145 3.74 80.47 -3.54
N HIS A 146 4.67 80.38 -4.52
CA HIS A 146 5.66 81.43 -4.80
C HIS A 146 5.38 82.21 -6.10
N GLU A 147 4.35 81.87 -6.86
CA GLU A 147 3.91 82.60 -8.06
C GLU A 147 2.73 83.57 -7.80
N GLU A 148 2.12 83.54 -6.60
CA GLU A 148 0.92 84.33 -6.24
C GLU A 148 1.21 85.57 -5.35
N THR A 149 2.46 86.01 -5.19
CA THR A 149 2.82 87.28 -4.51
C THR A 149 3.54 88.21 -5.45
#